data_AF-M3GE47-F1
#
_entry.id   AF-M3GE47-F1
#
_cell.length_a   1.000
_cell.length_b   1.000
_cell.length_c   1.000
_cell.angle_alpha   90.00
_cell.angle_beta   90.00
_cell.angle_gamma   90.00
#
_symmetry.space_group_name_H-M   'P 1'
#
loop_
_entity.id
_entity.type
_entity.pdbx_description
1 polymer ?
#
loop_
_entity_poly.entity_id
_entity_poly.type
_entity_poly.pdbx_seq_one_letter_code
_entity_poly.pdbx_strand_id
1 'polypeptide(L)'
;MIHERLWRGNRQSTRNRSNFTKEKTKHSIQKEIYHSDKYKIRETIRLYEVNFPIELPGQKGGIFLDLRNLRRFLLEKKELSKNKNCLHLFSHTGLTSICMEIAGASSVISVDGSKEALDSFQRVLSLNKNKGNCKHRFLRKNIFKELEEILQNKSFGLIVIDPPNLTPDEKSKSNALKSYSYLFANSLSSLEESGTIILCSCSGRIKTQELESLAKNILQSKGWKFERFTSLKPEVDHPIRKNFPEGNYFKVHIYENCKKIESSKTNSQKKSTSVERFSETNAKVIETGSYKLIDSGNFRKLEQIGPYTIIRPSPVSAWPATKPNLWNNVYGEYVRSDKGGGSWNWHKKQKKNSIFEF
;
A
#
# COMPACT_ATOMS: atom_id res chain seq x y z
N MET A 1 -33.27 12.29 -0.88
CA MET A 1 -32.73 11.21 -0.04
C MET A 1 -31.83 10.34 -0.88
N ILE A 2 -30.50 10.48 -0.75
CA ILE A 2 -29.52 9.69 -1.50
C ILE A 2 -29.14 8.49 -0.62
N HIS A 3 -29.39 7.28 -1.10
CA HIS A 3 -29.05 6.04 -0.41
C HIS A 3 -27.52 5.82 -0.42
N GLU A 4 -26.85 6.11 0.68
CA GLU A 4 -25.47 5.66 0.92
C GLU A 4 -25.44 4.12 0.91
N ARG A 5 -24.88 3.50 -0.15
CA ARG A 5 -24.65 2.05 -0.17
C ARG A 5 -23.45 1.70 0.71
N LEU A 6 -23.71 1.48 1.99
CA LEU A 6 -22.78 0.81 2.90
C LEU A 6 -22.60 -0.64 2.45
N TRP A 7 -21.39 -1.03 2.05
CA TRP A 7 -21.11 -2.42 1.71
C TRP A 7 -21.00 -3.26 3.00
N ARG A 8 -21.90 -4.23 3.16
CA ARG A 8 -21.87 -5.26 4.21
C ARG A 8 -21.81 -6.62 3.51
N GLY A 9 -20.67 -7.31 3.59
CA GLY A 9 -20.46 -8.60 2.90
C GLY A 9 -21.39 -9.71 3.41
N ASN A 10 -21.95 -10.50 2.49
CA ASN A 10 -22.67 -11.73 2.82
C ASN A 10 -21.70 -12.92 2.92
N ARG A 11 -21.89 -13.77 3.94
CA ARG A 11 -21.31 -15.12 4.01
C ARG A 11 -21.96 -16.00 2.94
N GLN A 12 -21.19 -16.56 2.01
CA GLN A 12 -21.69 -17.63 1.14
C GLN A 12 -21.33 -18.99 1.71
N SER A 13 -22.35 -19.84 1.87
CA SER A 13 -22.23 -21.28 2.12
C SER A 13 -21.99 -22.02 0.81
N THR A 14 -20.96 -22.85 0.73
CA THR A 14 -20.68 -23.71 -0.42
C THR A 14 -21.66 -24.88 -0.47
N ARG A 15 -22.42 -25.02 -1.56
CA ARG A 15 -23.15 -26.26 -1.91
C ARG A 15 -22.54 -26.84 -3.18
N ASN A 16 -21.95 -28.03 -3.06
CA ASN A 16 -21.49 -28.84 -4.18
C ASN A 16 -22.69 -29.48 -4.89
N ARG A 17 -22.72 -29.43 -6.22
CA ARG A 17 -23.47 -30.37 -7.05
C ARG A 17 -22.56 -30.89 -8.17
N SER A 18 -22.37 -32.20 -8.16
CA SER A 18 -21.71 -32.99 -9.19
C SER A 18 -22.66 -33.24 -10.36
N ASN A 19 -22.14 -33.27 -11.59
CA ASN A 19 -22.66 -34.12 -12.67
C ASN A 19 -21.55 -34.44 -13.69
N PHE A 20 -21.59 -35.66 -14.21
CA PHE A 20 -20.58 -36.38 -14.98
C PHE A 20 -20.90 -36.42 -16.49
N THR A 21 -19.90 -36.89 -17.27
CA THR A 21 -19.87 -37.36 -18.68
C THR A 21 -19.64 -36.29 -19.77
N LYS A 22 -18.81 -36.45 -20.82
CA LYS A 22 -18.22 -37.63 -21.52
C LYS A 22 -16.98 -37.21 -22.35
N GLU A 23 -16.11 -38.17 -22.66
CA GLU A 23 -14.78 -38.07 -23.31
C GLU A 23 -14.79 -37.83 -24.84
N LYS A 24 -13.67 -37.28 -25.38
CA LYS A 24 -12.93 -37.80 -26.56
C LYS A 24 -11.51 -37.18 -26.70
N THR A 25 -10.52 -38.07 -26.80
CA THR A 25 -9.04 -38.01 -27.03
C THR A 25 -8.61 -37.38 -28.38
N LYS A 26 -7.37 -36.94 -28.73
CA LYS A 26 -5.98 -37.00 -28.22
C LYS A 26 -5.07 -36.11 -29.14
N HIS A 27 -4.17 -35.27 -28.61
CA HIS A 27 -2.71 -35.30 -28.85
C HIS A 27 -1.98 -34.14 -28.14
N SER A 28 -0.83 -34.48 -27.57
CA SER A 28 -0.28 -33.97 -26.31
C SER A 28 0.96 -33.09 -26.48
N ILE A 29 0.89 -31.87 -25.96
CA ILE A 29 1.98 -31.23 -25.22
C ILE A 29 1.36 -30.77 -23.89
N GLN A 30 1.38 -31.64 -22.88
CA GLN A 30 0.87 -31.31 -21.54
C GLN A 30 1.85 -30.35 -20.84
N LYS A 31 1.69 -29.05 -21.07
CA LYS A 31 1.92 -28.08 -20.00
C LYS A 31 0.74 -28.23 -19.05
N GLU A 32 0.93 -28.94 -17.94
CA GLU A 32 -0.04 -28.93 -16.85
C GLU A 32 -0.15 -27.49 -16.32
N ILE A 33 -1.10 -26.74 -16.88
CA ILE A 33 -1.58 -25.50 -16.29
C ILE A 33 -2.43 -25.93 -15.09
N TYR A 34 -1.79 -26.07 -13.94
CA TYR A 34 -2.47 -26.33 -12.68
C TYR A 34 -3.46 -25.20 -12.39
N HIS A 35 -4.76 -25.53 -12.31
CA HIS A 35 -5.81 -24.60 -11.92
C HIS A 35 -5.48 -23.93 -10.57
N SER A 36 -5.63 -22.60 -10.56
CA SER A 36 -5.13 -21.62 -9.59
C SER A 36 -5.70 -21.67 -8.18
N ASP A 37 -6.71 -22.51 -7.89
CA ASP A 37 -7.46 -22.43 -6.63
C ASP A 37 -6.94 -23.36 -5.52
N LYS A 38 -5.95 -24.22 -5.81
CA LYS A 38 -5.49 -25.24 -4.84
C LYS A 38 -4.38 -24.80 -3.89
N TYR A 39 -3.72 -23.66 -4.14
CA TYR A 39 -2.57 -23.23 -3.36
C TYR A 39 -2.80 -21.84 -2.77
N LYS A 40 -3.11 -21.80 -1.48
CA LYS A 40 -3.23 -20.56 -0.70
C LYS A 40 -2.24 -20.58 0.45
N ILE A 41 -1.24 -19.72 0.43
CA ILE A 41 -0.45 -19.36 1.60
C ILE A 41 -1.30 -18.41 2.43
N ARG A 42 -1.57 -18.77 3.68
CA ARG A 42 -2.07 -17.86 4.70
C ARG A 42 -1.03 -17.78 5.78
N GLU A 43 -0.50 -16.59 5.99
CA GLU A 43 0.52 -16.34 6.99
C GLU A 43 0.23 -15.03 7.69
N THR A 44 0.69 -14.89 8.92
CA THR A 44 0.67 -13.59 9.60
C THR A 44 2.06 -13.00 9.54
N ILE A 45 2.20 -11.86 8.85
CA ILE A 45 3.45 -11.13 8.91
C ILE A 45 3.48 -10.22 10.12
N ARG A 46 4.63 -10.14 10.79
CA ARG A 46 4.90 -9.16 11.84
C ARG A 46 5.62 -7.97 11.23
N LEU A 47 4.91 -6.83 11.16
CA LEU A 47 5.45 -5.54 10.78
C LEU A 47 5.58 -4.67 12.03
N TYR A 48 6.76 -4.68 12.65
CA TYR A 48 6.99 -4.06 13.96
C TYR A 48 6.09 -4.68 15.05
N GLU A 49 5.21 -3.89 15.67
CA GLU A 49 4.21 -4.33 16.63
C GLU A 49 2.91 -4.82 15.96
N VAL A 50 2.81 -4.71 14.62
CA VAL A 50 1.59 -5.03 13.87
C VAL A 50 1.65 -6.45 13.34
N ASN A 51 0.72 -7.30 13.80
CA ASN A 51 0.46 -8.59 13.19
C ASN A 51 -0.56 -8.41 12.07
N PHE A 52 -0.18 -8.76 10.84
CA PHE A 52 -1.00 -8.60 9.66
C PHE A 52 -1.15 -9.92 8.89
N PRO A 53 -2.34 -10.54 8.93
CA PRO A 53 -2.66 -11.70 8.11
C PRO A 53 -2.56 -11.37 6.62
N ILE A 54 -1.85 -12.19 5.86
CA ILE A 54 -1.75 -12.12 4.41
C ILE A 54 -2.24 -13.42 3.77
N GLU A 55 -2.75 -13.30 2.55
CA GLU A 55 -3.11 -14.44 1.71
C GLU A 55 -2.39 -14.31 0.36
N LEU A 56 -1.75 -15.39 -0.11
CA LEU A 56 -1.22 -15.53 -1.47
C LEU A 56 -1.81 -16.79 -2.12
N PRO A 57 -2.35 -16.74 -3.35
CA PRO A 57 -2.54 -15.56 -4.18
C PRO A 57 -3.54 -14.59 -3.53
N GLY A 58 -3.16 -13.32 -3.43
CA GLY A 58 -3.99 -12.23 -2.93
C GLY A 58 -4.20 -11.16 -3.98
N GLN A 59 -5.06 -10.18 -3.70
CA GLN A 59 -5.34 -9.07 -4.60
C GLN A 59 -4.03 -8.35 -5.01
N LYS A 60 -3.74 -8.30 -6.32
CA LYS A 60 -2.47 -7.76 -6.89
C LYS A 60 -1.19 -8.45 -6.40
N GLY A 61 -1.25 -9.74 -6.10
CA GLY A 61 -0.08 -10.50 -5.66
C GLY A 61 0.19 -10.42 -4.16
N GLY A 62 -0.79 -10.00 -3.35
CA GLY A 62 -0.72 -9.97 -1.90
C GLY A 62 -0.40 -8.59 -1.36
N ILE A 63 0.76 -8.42 -0.74
CA ILE A 63 1.11 -7.23 0.06
C ILE A 63 2.16 -6.33 -0.61
N PHE A 64 2.00 -5.01 -0.46
CA PHE A 64 3.00 -4.00 -0.84
C PHE A 64 3.81 -3.58 0.39
N LEU A 65 5.12 -3.82 0.36
CA LEU A 65 6.03 -3.62 1.51
C LEU A 65 6.97 -2.44 1.32
N ASP A 66 6.95 -1.82 0.15
CA ASP A 66 7.65 -0.57 -0.14
C ASP A 66 7.22 0.57 0.79
N LEU A 67 5.98 0.57 1.30
CA LEU A 67 5.48 1.54 2.28
C LEU A 67 5.71 1.14 3.76
N ARG A 68 6.60 0.18 4.05
CA ARG A 68 6.86 -0.24 5.44
C ARG A 68 7.42 0.90 6.30
N ASN A 69 8.25 1.78 5.75
CA ASN A 69 8.74 2.99 6.44
C ASN A 69 7.65 4.03 6.72
N LEU A 70 6.67 4.23 5.82
CA LEU A 70 5.51 5.10 6.07
C LEU A 70 4.69 4.56 7.24
N ARG A 71 4.45 3.27 7.25
CA ARG A 71 3.72 2.59 8.34
C ARG A 71 4.47 2.71 9.66
N ARG A 72 5.80 2.54 9.64
CA ARG A 72 6.67 2.79 10.80
C ARG A 72 6.53 4.22 11.30
N PHE A 73 6.62 5.18 10.40
CA PHE A 73 6.53 6.60 10.71
C PHE A 73 5.21 6.94 11.39
N LEU A 74 4.08 6.38 10.93
CA LEU A 74 2.78 6.54 11.58
C LEU A 74 2.71 5.91 12.97
N LEU A 75 3.34 4.75 13.18
CA LEU A 75 3.39 4.06 14.48
C LEU A 75 4.28 4.78 15.50
N GLU A 76 5.38 5.38 15.04
CA GLU A 76 6.31 6.16 15.88
C GLU A 76 5.75 7.56 16.19
N LYS A 77 5.18 8.25 15.19
CA LYS A 77 4.55 9.57 15.35
C LYS A 77 3.05 9.46 15.58
N LYS A 78 2.67 8.88 16.72
CA LYS A 78 1.26 8.61 17.05
C LYS A 78 0.38 9.86 17.01
N GLU A 79 0.92 11.03 17.34
CA GLU A 79 0.22 12.33 17.30
C GLU A 79 -0.37 12.69 15.93
N LEU A 80 0.13 12.08 14.84
CA LEU A 80 -0.42 12.29 13.51
C LEU A 80 -1.80 11.66 13.36
N SER A 81 -2.07 10.54 14.02
CA SER A 81 -3.35 9.80 13.93
C SER A 81 -4.17 9.85 15.22
N LYS A 82 -3.52 10.00 16.38
CA LYS A 82 -4.14 9.87 17.70
C LYS A 82 -5.34 10.80 17.86
N ASN A 83 -6.47 10.22 18.27
CA ASN A 83 -7.76 10.87 18.48
C ASN A 83 -8.36 11.57 17.24
N LYS A 84 -7.80 11.36 16.04
CA LYS A 84 -8.24 12.00 14.79
C LYS A 84 -9.11 11.08 13.96
N ASN A 85 -9.94 11.69 13.12
CA ASN A 85 -10.58 11.02 12.00
C ASN A 85 -9.58 10.99 10.84
N CYS A 86 -9.31 9.81 10.29
CA CYS A 86 -8.33 9.61 9.24
C CYS A 86 -9.00 9.17 7.93
N LEU A 87 -8.43 9.59 6.80
CA LEU A 87 -8.82 9.15 5.46
C LEU A 87 -7.66 8.43 4.78
N HIS A 88 -7.91 7.26 4.22
CA HIS A 88 -6.95 6.51 3.41
C HIS A 88 -7.55 6.23 2.04
N LEU A 89 -7.09 6.98 1.03
CA LEU A 89 -7.47 6.81 -0.37
C LEU A 89 -6.56 5.75 -1.02
N PHE A 90 -7.18 4.86 -1.81
CA PHE A 90 -6.51 3.70 -2.44
C PHE A 90 -6.00 2.68 -1.42
N SER A 91 -6.84 2.41 -0.42
CA SER A 91 -6.46 1.69 0.81
C SER A 91 -6.01 0.24 0.64
N HIS A 92 -6.31 -0.39 -0.50
CA HIS A 92 -6.00 -1.78 -0.79
C HIS A 92 -6.47 -2.71 0.36
N THR A 93 -5.58 -3.53 0.91
CA THR A 93 -5.86 -4.48 2.00
C THR A 93 -5.74 -3.87 3.39
N GLY A 94 -5.55 -2.55 3.48
CA GLY A 94 -5.74 -1.80 4.72
C GLY A 94 -4.60 -1.77 5.71
N LEU A 95 -3.43 -2.30 5.37
CA LEU A 95 -2.31 -2.34 6.31
C LEU A 95 -1.93 -0.95 6.86
N THR A 96 -1.92 0.09 6.02
CA THR A 96 -1.67 1.48 6.49
C THR A 96 -2.82 1.99 7.37
N SER A 97 -4.07 1.65 7.07
CA SER A 97 -5.23 2.00 7.90
C SER A 97 -5.15 1.36 9.30
N ILE A 98 -4.68 0.11 9.39
CA ILE A 98 -4.45 -0.58 10.67
C ILE A 98 -3.32 0.10 11.45
N CYS A 99 -2.26 0.57 10.78
CA CYS A 99 -1.23 1.36 11.45
C CYS A 99 -1.78 2.66 12.03
N MET A 100 -2.71 3.34 11.35
CA MET A 100 -3.39 4.52 11.90
C MET A 100 -4.25 4.17 13.13
N GLU A 101 -4.99 3.05 13.09
CA GLU A 101 -5.73 2.55 14.26
C GLU A 101 -4.80 2.30 15.46
N ILE A 102 -3.69 1.58 15.25
CA ILE A 102 -2.72 1.25 16.31
C ILE A 102 -2.04 2.53 16.84
N ALA A 103 -1.86 3.54 15.98
CA ALA A 103 -1.40 4.86 16.37
C ALA A 103 -2.46 5.69 17.14
N GLY A 104 -3.67 5.16 17.32
CA GLY A 104 -4.73 5.74 18.16
C GLY A 104 -5.79 6.53 17.41
N ALA A 105 -6.01 6.31 16.12
CA ALA A 105 -7.08 6.95 15.37
C ALA A 105 -8.47 6.70 15.99
N SER A 106 -9.32 7.74 16.01
CA SER A 106 -10.72 7.64 16.45
C SER A 106 -11.57 6.93 15.38
N SER A 107 -11.30 7.23 14.12
CA SER A 107 -11.91 6.56 12.98
C SER A 107 -10.98 6.55 11.77
N VAL A 108 -11.16 5.56 10.90
CA VAL A 108 -10.46 5.50 9.61
C VAL A 108 -11.47 5.19 8.51
N ILE A 109 -11.60 6.11 7.55
CA ILE A 109 -12.33 5.87 6.30
C ILE A 109 -11.32 5.35 5.27
N SER A 110 -11.53 4.12 4.81
CA SER A 110 -10.67 3.45 3.83
C SER A 110 -11.42 3.30 2.52
N VAL A 111 -10.87 3.86 1.44
CA VAL A 111 -11.51 3.92 0.12
C VAL A 111 -10.70 3.15 -0.89
N ASP A 112 -11.33 2.25 -1.64
CA ASP A 112 -10.68 1.53 -2.75
C ASP A 112 -11.70 1.19 -3.85
N GLY A 113 -11.24 1.06 -5.10
CA GLY A 113 -12.10 0.63 -6.21
C GLY A 113 -12.34 -0.88 -6.23
N SER A 114 -11.42 -1.67 -5.67
CA SER A 114 -11.49 -3.13 -5.64
C SER A 114 -12.33 -3.61 -4.45
N LYS A 115 -13.39 -4.35 -4.78
CA LYS A 115 -14.20 -5.04 -3.77
C LYS A 115 -13.34 -6.08 -3.04
N GLU A 116 -12.55 -6.83 -3.78
CA GLU A 116 -11.72 -7.93 -3.29
C GLU A 116 -10.67 -7.44 -2.28
N ALA A 117 -10.12 -6.24 -2.50
CA ALA A 117 -9.20 -5.60 -1.56
C ALA A 117 -9.90 -5.25 -0.24
N LEU A 118 -11.07 -4.60 -0.31
CA LEU A 118 -11.87 -4.23 0.87
C LEU A 118 -12.41 -5.46 1.62
N ASP A 119 -12.86 -6.50 0.92
CA ASP A 119 -13.26 -7.77 1.51
C ASP A 119 -12.09 -8.40 2.29
N SER A 120 -10.88 -8.34 1.73
CA SER A 120 -9.67 -8.87 2.37
C SER A 120 -9.30 -8.07 3.60
N PHE A 121 -9.41 -6.74 3.53
CA PHE A 121 -9.19 -5.87 4.67
C PHE A 121 -10.22 -6.14 5.79
N GLN A 122 -11.51 -6.26 5.46
CA GLN A 122 -12.54 -6.57 6.45
C GLN A 122 -12.27 -7.91 7.16
N ARG A 123 -11.77 -8.92 6.44
CA ARG A 123 -11.34 -10.19 7.05
C ARG A 123 -10.21 -9.95 8.04
N VAL A 124 -9.17 -9.19 7.67
CA VAL A 124 -8.07 -8.86 8.58
C VAL A 124 -8.57 -8.19 9.87
N LEU A 125 -9.45 -7.18 9.79
CA LEU A 125 -10.02 -6.56 10.99
C LEU A 125 -10.83 -7.53 11.83
N SER A 126 -11.56 -8.45 11.18
CA SER A 126 -12.36 -9.47 11.88
C SER A 126 -11.52 -10.52 12.61
N LEU A 127 -10.24 -10.65 12.25
CA LEU A 127 -9.26 -11.50 12.93
C LEU A 127 -8.59 -10.77 14.10
N ASN A 128 -8.43 -9.45 13.99
CA ASN A 128 -7.88 -8.58 15.03
C ASN A 128 -8.90 -8.16 16.10
N LYS A 129 -9.98 -8.94 16.31
CA LYS A 129 -11.07 -8.59 17.22
C LYS A 129 -10.52 -8.24 18.61
N ASN A 130 -10.90 -7.06 19.11
CA ASN A 130 -10.74 -6.55 20.48
C ASN A 130 -9.45 -5.77 20.83
N LYS A 131 -8.74 -5.13 19.89
CA LYS A 131 -7.56 -4.30 20.23
C LYS A 131 -7.72 -2.78 20.17
N GLY A 132 -8.83 -2.24 19.67
CA GLY A 132 -9.01 -0.77 19.56
C GLY A 132 -10.45 -0.29 19.50
N ASN A 133 -10.66 0.97 19.91
CA ASN A 133 -11.94 1.69 19.80
C ASN A 133 -12.11 2.43 18.45
N CYS A 134 -11.19 2.20 17.50
CA CYS A 134 -11.19 2.88 16.21
C CYS A 134 -12.37 2.42 15.34
N LYS A 135 -13.17 3.38 14.86
CA LYS A 135 -14.29 3.09 13.94
C LYS A 135 -13.78 3.01 12.50
N HIS A 136 -13.79 1.82 11.92
CA HIS A 136 -13.47 1.63 10.50
C HIS A 136 -14.70 1.75 9.60
N ARG A 137 -14.59 2.52 8.51
CA ARG A 137 -15.60 2.59 7.44
C ARG A 137 -14.95 2.33 6.09
N PHE A 138 -15.57 1.46 5.30
CA PHE A 138 -15.10 1.10 3.96
C PHE A 138 -15.97 1.73 2.89
N LEU A 139 -15.35 2.36 1.89
CA LEU A 139 -16.05 2.91 0.73
C LEU A 139 -15.51 2.29 -0.56
N ARG A 140 -16.35 1.53 -1.26
CA ARG A 140 -16.01 1.05 -2.60
C ARG A 140 -16.37 2.11 -3.63
N LYS A 141 -15.38 2.86 -4.10
CA LYS A 141 -15.58 4.03 -4.97
C LYS A 141 -14.46 4.15 -5.99
N ASN A 142 -14.77 4.68 -7.18
CA ASN A 142 -13.75 5.15 -8.11
C ASN A 142 -13.25 6.52 -7.64
N ILE A 143 -12.14 6.53 -6.91
CA ILE A 143 -11.59 7.74 -6.29
C ILE A 143 -11.34 8.85 -7.33
N PHE A 144 -10.95 8.55 -8.57
CA PHE A 144 -10.73 9.59 -9.59
C PHE A 144 -12.01 10.27 -10.08
N LYS A 145 -13.18 9.64 -9.89
CA LYS A 145 -14.48 10.18 -10.34
C LYS A 145 -15.34 10.67 -9.19
N GLU A 146 -15.18 10.07 -8.01
CA GLU A 146 -16.09 10.23 -6.87
C GLU A 146 -15.40 10.90 -5.67
N LEU A 147 -14.21 11.50 -5.84
CA LEU A 147 -13.45 12.11 -4.73
C LEU A 147 -14.26 13.16 -3.98
N GLU A 148 -14.93 14.06 -4.70
CA GLU A 148 -15.71 15.15 -4.09
C GLU A 148 -16.85 14.61 -3.23
N GLU A 149 -17.56 13.56 -3.69
CA GLU A 149 -18.60 12.87 -2.89
C GLU A 149 -18.00 12.18 -1.66
N ILE A 150 -16.84 11.52 -1.81
CA ILE A 150 -16.12 10.89 -0.69
C ILE A 150 -15.81 11.94 0.39
N LEU A 151 -15.35 13.11 -0.02
CA LEU A 151 -14.92 14.21 0.85
C LEU A 151 -16.08 15.06 1.41
N GLN A 152 -17.24 15.05 0.75
CA GLN A 152 -18.38 15.90 1.09
C GLN A 152 -18.78 15.80 2.57
N ASN A 153 -18.90 16.96 3.22
CA ASN A 153 -19.28 17.13 4.64
C ASN A 153 -18.40 16.34 5.63
N LYS A 154 -17.13 16.13 5.29
CA LYS A 154 -16.17 15.43 6.15
C LYS A 154 -14.90 16.25 6.31
N SER A 155 -14.27 16.09 7.46
CA SER A 155 -12.96 16.66 7.77
C SER A 155 -12.10 15.58 8.43
N PHE A 156 -10.80 15.64 8.17
CA PHE A 156 -9.83 14.65 8.62
C PHE A 156 -8.57 15.32 9.19
N GLY A 157 -8.12 14.85 10.34
CA GLY A 157 -6.84 15.26 10.93
C GLY A 157 -5.63 14.61 10.26
N LEU A 158 -5.85 13.51 9.53
CA LEU A 158 -4.84 12.84 8.70
C LEU A 158 -5.46 12.32 7.40
N ILE A 159 -4.85 12.67 6.26
CA ILE A 159 -5.22 12.15 4.94
C ILE A 159 -4.01 11.47 4.31
N VAL A 160 -4.16 10.21 3.90
CA VAL A 160 -3.16 9.46 3.12
C VAL A 160 -3.68 9.19 1.72
N ILE A 161 -2.91 9.62 0.71
CA ILE A 161 -3.20 9.45 -0.70
C ILE A 161 -2.15 8.50 -1.29
N ASP A 162 -2.53 7.26 -1.57
CA ASP A 162 -1.62 6.19 -2.04
C ASP A 162 -2.04 5.56 -3.39
N PRO A 163 -2.07 6.34 -4.49
CA PRO A 163 -2.59 5.85 -5.76
C PRO A 163 -1.72 4.73 -6.34
N PRO A 164 -2.31 3.85 -7.18
CA PRO A 164 -1.51 2.87 -7.93
C PRO A 164 -0.55 3.58 -8.89
N ASN A 165 0.37 2.84 -9.52
CA ASN A 165 1.27 3.43 -10.52
C ASN A 165 0.47 4.06 -11.68
N LEU A 166 0.46 5.40 -11.73
CA LEU A 166 -0.25 6.20 -12.73
C LEU A 166 0.55 6.44 -14.02
N THR A 167 1.81 5.98 -14.08
CA THR A 167 2.70 6.18 -15.24
C THR A 167 3.23 4.83 -15.76
N PRO A 168 2.38 4.00 -16.39
CA PRO A 168 2.84 2.76 -17.01
C PRO A 168 3.87 3.03 -18.12
N ASP A 169 3.72 4.15 -18.84
CA ASP A 169 4.59 4.61 -19.91
C ASP A 169 4.90 6.12 -19.79
N GLU A 170 5.78 6.63 -20.66
CA GLU A 170 6.21 8.03 -20.68
C GLU A 170 5.09 8.98 -21.09
N LYS A 171 4.24 8.57 -22.04
CA LYS A 171 3.10 9.36 -22.54
C LYS A 171 2.10 9.67 -21.43
N SER A 172 2.00 8.77 -20.44
CA SER A 172 1.10 8.90 -19.29
C SER A 172 1.57 9.91 -18.24
N LYS A 173 2.82 10.40 -18.29
CA LYS A 173 3.40 11.26 -17.24
C LYS A 173 2.58 12.54 -17.00
N SER A 174 2.18 13.23 -18.06
CA SER A 174 1.40 14.48 -17.95
C SER A 174 0.03 14.24 -17.29
N ASN A 175 -0.68 13.18 -17.70
CA ASN A 175 -1.96 12.81 -17.11
C ASN A 175 -1.82 12.35 -15.66
N ALA A 176 -0.72 11.68 -15.31
CA ALA A 176 -0.43 11.32 -13.93
C ALA A 176 -0.25 12.55 -13.05
N LEU A 177 0.53 13.56 -13.49
CA LEU A 177 0.70 14.81 -12.75
C LEU A 177 -0.63 15.56 -12.56
N LYS A 178 -1.50 15.60 -13.59
CA LYS A 178 -2.87 16.12 -13.46
C LYS A 178 -3.68 15.36 -12.42
N SER A 179 -3.54 14.04 -12.40
CA SER A 179 -4.22 13.16 -11.43
C SER A 179 -3.73 13.39 -10.00
N TYR A 180 -2.41 13.50 -9.79
CA TYR A 180 -1.84 13.87 -8.48
C TYR A 180 -2.31 15.25 -8.03
N SER A 181 -2.32 16.22 -8.95
CA SER A 181 -2.82 17.57 -8.68
C SER A 181 -4.29 17.52 -8.24
N TYR A 182 -5.15 16.84 -9.00
CA TYR A 182 -6.56 16.66 -8.67
C TYR A 182 -6.76 16.00 -7.29
N LEU A 183 -6.10 14.87 -7.02
CA LEU A 183 -6.24 14.15 -5.76
C LEU A 183 -5.82 15.01 -4.57
N PHE A 184 -4.64 15.61 -4.66
CA PHE A 184 -4.06 16.40 -3.57
C PHE A 184 -4.84 17.69 -3.33
N ALA A 185 -5.13 18.45 -4.39
CA ALA A 185 -5.85 19.71 -4.35
C ALA A 185 -7.26 19.58 -3.75
N ASN A 186 -8.01 18.54 -4.14
CA ASN A 186 -9.35 18.31 -3.61
C ASN A 186 -9.31 17.80 -2.17
N SER A 187 -8.36 16.93 -1.82
CA SER A 187 -8.22 16.42 -0.45
C SER A 187 -7.96 17.53 0.58
N LEU A 188 -7.29 18.63 0.19
CA LEU A 188 -7.08 19.78 1.07
C LEU A 188 -8.39 20.44 1.55
N SER A 189 -9.49 20.33 0.79
CA SER A 189 -10.79 20.91 1.21
C SER A 189 -11.39 20.24 2.45
N SER A 190 -11.01 18.99 2.71
CA SER A 190 -11.44 18.20 3.87
C SER A 190 -10.33 17.99 4.89
N LEU A 191 -9.21 18.70 4.77
CA LEU A 191 -8.16 18.66 5.78
C LEU A 191 -8.55 19.57 6.95
N GLU A 192 -8.49 19.06 8.17
CA GLU A 192 -8.66 19.86 9.38
C GLU A 192 -7.52 20.87 9.54
N GLU A 193 -7.77 21.98 10.24
CA GLU A 193 -6.71 22.91 10.64
C GLU A 193 -5.67 22.20 11.50
N SER A 194 -4.38 22.44 11.23
CA SER A 194 -3.26 21.67 11.81
C SER A 194 -3.26 20.17 11.47
N GLY A 195 -4.01 19.75 10.45
CA GLY A 195 -4.03 18.38 9.95
C GLY A 195 -2.74 18.01 9.19
N THR A 196 -2.58 16.71 8.91
CA THR A 196 -1.46 16.18 8.12
C THR A 196 -1.97 15.56 6.81
N ILE A 197 -1.28 15.83 5.70
CA ILE A 197 -1.57 15.19 4.41
C ILE A 197 -0.33 14.48 3.89
N ILE A 198 -0.50 13.23 3.47
CA ILE A 198 0.56 12.36 2.97
C ILE A 198 0.26 11.99 1.51
N LEU A 199 1.22 12.27 0.64
CA LEU A 199 1.16 11.95 -0.78
C LEU A 199 2.20 10.89 -1.13
N CYS A 200 1.72 9.73 -1.59
CA CYS A 200 2.58 8.65 -2.04
C CYS A 200 2.61 8.56 -3.57
N SER A 201 3.73 8.06 -4.10
CA SER A 201 3.86 7.71 -5.52
C SER A 201 4.83 6.54 -5.65
N CYS A 202 4.46 5.57 -6.47
CA CYS A 202 5.31 4.44 -6.88
C CYS A 202 5.77 4.56 -8.35
N SER A 203 5.76 5.76 -8.91
CA SER A 203 6.19 6.03 -10.29
C SER A 203 7.69 6.29 -10.37
N GLY A 204 8.43 5.52 -11.18
CA GLY A 204 9.83 5.82 -11.53
C GLY A 204 9.99 7.04 -12.46
N ARG A 205 8.93 7.40 -13.20
CA ARG A 205 8.95 8.48 -14.22
C ARG A 205 8.69 9.87 -13.64
N ILE A 206 8.09 9.92 -12.46
CA ILE A 206 7.90 11.16 -11.71
C ILE A 206 9.06 11.28 -10.72
N LYS A 207 9.90 12.30 -10.92
CA LYS A 207 11.00 12.59 -10.00
C LYS A 207 10.45 13.11 -8.67
N THR A 208 11.21 12.94 -7.59
CA THR A 208 10.79 13.41 -6.27
C THR A 208 10.56 14.92 -6.25
N GLN A 209 11.42 15.71 -6.92
CA GLN A 209 11.30 17.17 -6.97
C GLN A 209 10.06 17.63 -7.75
N GLU A 210 9.64 16.87 -8.77
CA GLU A 210 8.43 17.18 -9.55
C GLU A 210 7.18 17.02 -8.68
N LEU A 211 7.08 15.92 -7.94
CA LEU A 211 5.96 15.67 -7.02
C LEU A 211 5.94 16.68 -5.86
N GLU A 212 7.12 16.98 -5.30
CA GLU A 212 7.26 17.92 -4.19
C GLU A 212 6.84 19.34 -4.60
N SER A 213 7.34 19.81 -5.76
CA SER A 213 6.99 21.13 -6.31
C SER A 213 5.50 21.23 -6.60
N LEU A 214 4.92 20.17 -7.18
CA LEU A 214 3.48 20.10 -7.46
C LEU A 214 2.66 20.30 -6.18
N ALA A 215 2.94 19.54 -5.13
CA ALA A 215 2.19 19.62 -3.88
C ALA A 215 2.40 20.95 -3.14
N LYS A 216 3.64 21.48 -3.11
CA LYS A 216 3.94 22.79 -2.49
C LYS A 216 3.23 23.94 -3.21
N ASN A 217 3.22 23.93 -4.55
CA ASN A 217 2.52 24.95 -5.34
C ASN A 217 1.01 24.89 -5.11
N ILE A 218 0.43 23.68 -4.99
CA ILE A 218 -1.00 23.50 -4.68
C ILE A 218 -1.33 24.02 -3.28
N LEU A 219 -0.53 23.71 -2.26
CA LEU A 219 -0.71 24.25 -0.91
C LEU A 219 -0.71 25.79 -0.95
N GLN A 220 0.33 26.39 -1.55
CA GLN A 220 0.45 27.84 -1.64
C GLN A 220 -0.75 28.48 -2.38
N SER A 221 -1.08 27.98 -3.57
CA SER A 221 -2.20 28.52 -4.39
C SER A 221 -3.57 28.35 -3.74
N LYS A 222 -3.75 27.33 -2.89
CA LYS A 222 -4.97 27.14 -2.10
C LYS A 222 -4.94 27.85 -0.75
N GLY A 223 -3.93 28.67 -0.49
CA GLY A 223 -3.82 29.43 0.75
C GLY A 223 -3.51 28.57 1.97
N TRP A 224 -2.73 27.51 1.81
CA TRP A 224 -2.24 26.66 2.90
C TRP A 224 -0.74 26.83 3.11
N LYS A 225 -0.33 26.81 4.38
CA LYS A 225 1.07 26.63 4.81
C LYS A 225 1.18 25.31 5.58
N PHE A 226 2.39 24.79 5.75
CA PHE A 226 2.69 23.61 6.57
C PHE A 226 3.90 23.94 7.45
N GLU A 227 3.99 23.32 8.62
CA GLU A 227 5.11 23.58 9.55
C GLU A 227 6.30 22.66 9.29
N ARG A 228 6.04 21.40 8.91
CA ARG A 228 7.09 20.42 8.67
C ARG A 228 6.82 19.66 7.37
N PHE A 229 7.88 19.49 6.58
CA PHE A 229 7.90 18.62 5.41
C PHE A 229 8.88 17.48 5.65
N THR A 230 8.40 16.25 5.48
CA THR A 230 9.23 15.04 5.56
C THR A 230 9.13 14.28 4.23
N SER A 231 10.27 13.95 3.62
CA SER A 231 10.35 13.06 2.46
C SER A 231 11.05 11.78 2.87
N LEU A 232 10.31 10.65 2.89
CA LEU A 232 10.90 9.36 3.26
C LEU A 232 11.74 8.81 2.10
N LYS A 233 12.78 8.05 2.43
CA LYS A 233 13.61 7.32 1.47
C LYS A 233 13.19 5.86 1.45
N PRO A 234 13.27 5.17 0.29
CA PRO A 234 13.00 3.74 0.26
C PRO A 234 13.96 2.99 1.19
N GLU A 235 13.47 1.89 1.73
CA GLU A 235 14.25 1.04 2.62
C GLU A 235 15.32 0.25 1.88
N VAL A 236 16.26 -0.33 2.63
CA VAL A 236 17.43 -1.03 2.09
C VAL A 236 17.08 -2.24 1.21
N ASP A 237 15.91 -2.85 1.41
CA ASP A 237 15.34 -3.91 0.55
C ASP A 237 14.59 -3.37 -0.69
N HIS A 238 14.66 -2.06 -0.90
CA HIS A 238 14.20 -1.34 -2.08
C HIS A 238 15.33 -0.41 -2.60
N PRO A 239 16.51 -0.97 -2.91
CA PRO A 239 17.69 -0.15 -3.18
C PRO A 239 17.55 0.65 -4.47
N ILE A 240 18.05 1.89 -4.43
CA ILE A 240 18.19 2.78 -5.60
C ILE A 240 19.66 2.74 -6.04
N ARG A 241 19.90 2.59 -7.33
CA ARG A 241 21.24 2.71 -7.91
C ARG A 241 21.47 4.07 -8.54
N LYS A 242 22.65 4.65 -8.34
CA LYS A 242 23.02 5.95 -8.92
C LYS A 242 22.98 5.95 -10.45
N ASN A 243 23.38 4.83 -11.08
CA ASN A 243 23.37 4.65 -12.53
C ASN A 243 22.01 4.20 -13.09
N PHE A 244 20.98 4.07 -12.25
CA PHE A 244 19.61 3.78 -12.67
C PHE A 244 18.62 4.61 -11.85
N PRO A 245 18.61 5.94 -12.03
CA PRO A 245 17.78 6.86 -11.25
C PRO A 245 16.28 6.61 -11.42
N GLU A 246 15.84 6.06 -12.55
CA GLU A 246 14.46 5.62 -12.82
C GLU A 246 14.01 4.51 -11.86
N GLY A 247 14.98 3.76 -11.30
CA GLY A 247 14.76 2.78 -10.24
C GLY A 247 14.33 3.41 -8.92
N ASN A 248 14.50 4.72 -8.73
CA ASN A 248 13.88 5.44 -7.64
C ASN A 248 12.40 5.67 -7.96
N TYR A 249 11.56 4.69 -7.66
CA TYR A 249 10.12 4.78 -7.86
C TYR A 249 9.36 5.26 -6.63
N PHE A 250 9.93 5.06 -5.43
CA PHE A 250 9.32 5.37 -4.14
C PHE A 250 9.34 6.87 -3.83
N LYS A 251 8.17 7.46 -3.56
CA LYS A 251 8.04 8.79 -2.95
C LYS A 251 6.95 8.74 -1.90
N VAL A 252 7.26 9.22 -0.71
CA VAL A 252 6.29 9.48 0.36
C VAL A 252 6.61 10.86 0.92
N HIS A 253 5.72 11.81 0.64
CA HIS A 253 5.83 13.21 1.04
C HIS A 253 4.78 13.49 2.11
N ILE A 254 5.23 14.01 3.25
CA ILE A 254 4.41 14.23 4.44
C ILE A 254 4.45 15.72 4.75
N TYR A 255 3.27 16.35 4.74
CA TYR A 255 3.08 17.76 5.07
C TYR A 255 2.31 17.82 6.39
N GLU A 256 3.02 18.14 7.47
CA GLU A 256 2.48 18.14 8.84
C GLU A 256 2.04 19.56 9.25
N ASN A 257 1.04 19.61 10.13
CA ASN A 257 0.47 20.84 10.69
C ASN A 257 0.10 21.86 9.61
N CYS A 258 -0.67 21.42 8.62
CA CYS A 258 -1.18 22.27 7.56
C CYS A 258 -2.18 23.28 8.12
N LYS A 259 -1.98 24.56 7.83
CA LYS A 259 -2.80 25.67 8.33
C LYS A 259 -3.25 26.56 7.19
N LYS A 260 -4.49 27.04 7.23
CA LYS A 260 -4.93 28.05 6.26
C LYS A 260 -4.24 29.38 6.56
N ILE A 261 -3.84 30.08 5.50
CA ILE A 261 -3.30 31.42 5.59
C ILE A 261 -4.51 32.34 5.71
N GLU A 262 -4.78 32.87 6.90
CA GLU A 262 -5.78 33.91 7.09
C GLU A 262 -5.41 35.13 6.25
N SER A 263 -6.39 35.70 5.53
CA SER A 263 -6.22 36.96 4.82
C SER A 263 -6.19 38.11 5.82
N SER A 264 -5.04 38.35 6.42
CA SER A 264 -4.73 39.61 7.10
C SER A 264 -3.28 40.01 6.86
N LYS A 265 -3.08 41.33 6.81
CA LYS A 265 -1.98 42.08 6.21
C LYS A 265 -0.58 41.53 6.50
N THR A 266 0.26 41.65 5.48
CA THR A 266 1.72 41.48 5.49
C THR A 266 2.38 41.82 6.82
N ASN A 267 3.11 40.85 7.38
CA ASN A 267 4.37 41.18 8.04
C ASN A 267 5.37 40.03 7.90
N SER A 268 6.50 40.38 7.29
CA SER A 268 7.60 39.50 6.93
C SER A 268 8.47 39.24 8.15
N GLN A 269 8.54 37.99 8.64
CA GLN A 269 9.64 37.57 9.51
C GLN A 269 10.16 36.20 9.08
N LYS A 270 11.42 36.21 8.61
CA LYS A 270 12.24 35.02 8.38
C LYS A 270 12.56 34.37 9.72
N LYS A 271 12.38 33.06 9.84
CA LYS A 271 13.06 32.24 10.85
C LYS A 271 13.57 30.95 10.22
N SER A 272 14.83 30.67 10.52
CA SER A 272 15.60 29.50 10.10
C SER A 272 15.04 28.23 10.73
N THR A 273 15.10 27.12 9.99
CA THR A 273 14.81 25.78 10.50
C THR A 273 16.13 25.00 10.62
N SER A 274 16.42 24.55 11.83
CA SER A 274 17.48 23.59 12.13
C SER A 274 17.01 22.17 11.77
N VAL A 275 17.94 21.36 11.29
CA VAL A 275 17.75 19.94 10.95
C VAL A 275 18.35 19.11 12.08
N GLU A 276 17.53 18.39 12.83
CA GLU A 276 18.01 17.36 13.77
C GLU A 276 18.00 15.97 13.11
N ARG A 277 19.10 15.24 13.33
CA ARG A 277 19.29 13.83 12.94
C ARG A 277 18.86 12.93 14.10
N PHE A 278 18.03 11.93 13.82
CA PHE A 278 17.80 10.82 14.75
C PHE A 278 18.81 9.69 14.50
N SER A 279 19.34 9.15 15.59
CA SER A 279 20.33 8.07 15.67
C SER A 279 19.69 6.68 15.59
N GLU A 280 20.43 5.76 14.96
CA GLU A 280 20.11 4.33 14.86
C GLU A 280 20.29 3.62 16.20
N THR A 281 19.36 2.72 16.56
CA THR A 281 19.68 1.62 17.48
C THR A 281 18.97 0.31 17.11
N ASN A 282 19.82 -0.72 17.01
CA ASN A 282 19.65 -2.14 17.36
C ASN A 282 18.57 -2.99 16.66
N ALA A 283 19.01 -3.71 15.62
CA ALA A 283 18.34 -4.88 15.09
C ALA A 283 18.58 -6.11 15.98
N LYS A 284 17.52 -6.82 16.38
CA LYS A 284 17.61 -8.20 16.87
C LYS A 284 16.36 -9.03 16.57
N VAL A 285 16.67 -10.25 16.09
CA VAL A 285 15.93 -11.53 16.03
C VAL A 285 14.72 -11.67 15.09
N ILE A 286 14.78 -12.69 14.24
CA ILE A 286 13.74 -13.12 13.29
C ILE A 286 12.89 -14.20 13.97
N GLU A 287 11.63 -13.89 14.27
CA GLU A 287 10.59 -14.86 14.63
C GLU A 287 9.81 -15.31 13.38
N THR A 288 9.27 -16.53 13.44
CA THR A 288 8.29 -17.05 12.48
C THR A 288 7.15 -16.05 12.26
N GLY A 289 6.77 -15.81 11.00
CA GLY A 289 5.91 -14.68 10.63
C GLY A 289 6.67 -13.43 10.18
N SER A 290 7.98 -13.50 9.92
CA SER A 290 8.71 -12.39 9.30
C SER A 290 8.60 -12.40 7.77
N TYR A 291 8.48 -11.22 7.16
CA TYR A 291 8.85 -11.02 5.76
C TYR A 291 10.33 -10.65 5.65
N LYS A 292 11.04 -11.20 4.66
CA LYS A 292 12.44 -10.84 4.37
C LYS A 292 12.71 -10.82 2.87
N LEU A 293 13.38 -9.78 2.37
CA LEU A 293 14.01 -9.86 1.06
C LEU A 293 15.31 -10.66 1.17
N ILE A 294 15.41 -11.78 0.45
CA ILE A 294 16.58 -12.66 0.46
C ILE A 294 17.63 -12.19 -0.56
N ASP A 295 17.17 -11.86 -1.77
CA ASP A 295 18.00 -11.43 -2.90
C ASP A 295 17.14 -10.63 -3.90
N SER A 296 17.79 -9.89 -4.78
CA SER A 296 17.13 -9.21 -5.90
C SER A 296 18.06 -9.11 -7.09
N GLY A 297 17.48 -9.12 -8.28
CA GLY A 297 18.21 -9.05 -9.53
C GLY A 297 17.38 -9.60 -10.68
N ASN A 298 17.85 -9.42 -11.91
CA ASN A 298 17.23 -9.86 -13.14
C ASN A 298 15.74 -9.45 -13.20
N PHE A 299 15.45 -8.21 -12.79
CA PHE A 299 14.10 -7.63 -12.71
C PHE A 299 13.13 -8.38 -11.78
N ARG A 300 13.66 -9.09 -10.79
CA ARG A 300 12.89 -9.86 -9.81
C ARG A 300 13.40 -9.65 -8.39
N LYS A 301 12.58 -10.05 -7.41
CA LYS A 301 12.92 -10.16 -5.99
C LYS A 301 12.63 -11.57 -5.50
N LEU A 302 13.57 -12.11 -4.73
CA LEU A 302 13.41 -13.35 -3.98
C LEU A 302 13.08 -13.00 -2.54
N GLU A 303 11.90 -13.39 -2.11
CA GLU A 303 11.33 -12.97 -0.83
C GLU A 303 10.98 -14.19 0.01
N GLN A 304 11.01 -14.01 1.32
CA GLN A 304 10.56 -14.98 2.31
C GLN A 304 9.36 -14.42 3.07
N ILE A 305 8.33 -15.24 3.23
CA ILE A 305 7.15 -14.98 4.04
C ILE A 305 6.97 -16.20 4.93
N GLY A 306 7.30 -16.06 6.23
CA GLY A 306 7.29 -17.20 7.14
C GLY A 306 8.19 -18.33 6.59
N PRO A 307 7.67 -19.57 6.41
CA PRO A 307 8.43 -20.68 5.86
C PRO A 307 8.51 -20.70 4.32
N TYR A 308 7.83 -19.77 3.64
CA TYR A 308 7.69 -19.80 2.17
C TYR A 308 8.65 -18.82 1.50
N THR A 309 9.37 -19.29 0.50
CA THR A 309 10.13 -18.45 -0.43
C THR A 309 9.36 -18.23 -1.73
N ILE A 310 9.26 -17.00 -2.19
CA ILE A 310 8.51 -16.61 -3.38
C ILE A 310 9.32 -15.68 -4.27
N ILE A 311 9.01 -15.65 -5.56
CA ILE A 311 9.58 -14.69 -6.50
C ILE A 311 8.51 -13.72 -6.96
N ARG A 312 8.81 -12.41 -6.95
CA ARG A 312 7.95 -11.38 -7.53
C ARG A 312 8.71 -10.48 -8.50
N PRO A 313 8.01 -9.84 -9.46
CA PRO A 313 8.64 -8.89 -10.36
C PRO A 313 9.09 -7.64 -9.62
N SER A 314 10.26 -7.14 -9.99
CA SER A 314 10.84 -5.91 -9.50
C SER A 314 11.51 -5.19 -10.67
N PRO A 315 10.77 -4.32 -11.39
CA PRO A 315 11.30 -3.59 -12.53
C PRO A 315 12.54 -2.75 -12.22
N VAL A 316 12.77 -2.47 -10.93
CA VAL A 316 13.89 -1.67 -10.47
C VAL A 316 15.14 -2.49 -10.18
N SER A 317 15.03 -3.82 -10.12
CA SER A 317 16.15 -4.74 -9.83
C SER A 317 16.91 -5.13 -11.10
N ALA A 318 17.36 -4.14 -11.86
CA ALA A 318 18.05 -4.29 -13.16
C ALA A 318 19.53 -4.67 -13.03
N TRP A 319 19.84 -5.68 -12.21
CA TRP A 319 21.20 -6.15 -11.96
C TRP A 319 21.26 -7.65 -11.77
N PRO A 320 22.42 -8.31 -11.93
CA PRO A 320 22.51 -9.75 -11.69
C PRO A 320 22.12 -10.13 -10.27
N ALA A 321 21.38 -11.22 -10.11
CA ALA A 321 21.10 -11.81 -8.80
C ALA A 321 22.42 -12.18 -8.09
N THR A 322 22.53 -11.86 -6.79
CA THR A 322 23.78 -12.06 -6.04
C THR A 322 23.92 -13.47 -5.48
N LYS A 323 22.81 -14.20 -5.36
CA LYS A 323 22.74 -15.55 -4.80
C LYS A 323 21.94 -16.47 -5.72
N PRO A 324 22.38 -16.69 -6.98
CA PRO A 324 21.58 -17.37 -8.02
C PRO A 324 21.06 -18.74 -7.57
N ASN A 325 21.83 -19.50 -6.79
CA ASN A 325 21.44 -20.81 -6.28
C ASN A 325 20.15 -20.80 -5.44
N LEU A 326 19.84 -19.70 -4.76
CA LEU A 326 18.64 -19.59 -3.92
C LEU A 326 17.34 -19.43 -4.71
N TRP A 327 17.43 -19.05 -5.99
CA TRP A 327 16.26 -18.79 -6.84
C TRP A 327 15.65 -20.07 -7.42
N ASN A 328 16.38 -21.18 -7.41
CA ASN A 328 15.98 -22.45 -8.04
C ASN A 328 15.00 -23.26 -7.19
N ASN A 329 14.84 -22.96 -5.90
CA ASN A 329 14.09 -23.78 -4.95
C ASN A 329 13.02 -22.98 -4.20
N VAL A 330 12.13 -22.31 -4.95
CA VAL A 330 11.06 -21.45 -4.41
C VAL A 330 9.71 -22.15 -4.38
N TYR A 331 8.78 -21.68 -3.54
CA TYR A 331 7.42 -22.20 -3.48
C TYR A 331 6.57 -21.71 -4.63
N GLY A 332 6.69 -20.45 -5.02
CA GLY A 332 5.93 -19.89 -6.11
C GLY A 332 6.50 -18.60 -6.68
N GLU A 333 6.10 -18.31 -7.90
CA GLU A 333 6.48 -17.11 -8.64
C GLU A 333 5.22 -16.37 -9.09
N TYR A 334 5.15 -15.07 -8.83
CA TYR A 334 4.14 -14.21 -9.42
C TYR A 334 4.63 -13.67 -10.76
N VAL A 335 3.89 -13.96 -11.83
CA VAL A 335 4.18 -13.47 -13.18
C VAL A 335 3.16 -12.41 -13.55
N ARG A 336 3.66 -11.22 -13.93
CA ARG A 336 2.79 -10.13 -14.39
C ARG A 336 2.26 -10.39 -15.80
N SER A 337 1.04 -9.95 -16.05
CA SER A 337 0.44 -9.90 -17.38
C SER A 337 0.69 -8.54 -18.03
N ASP A 338 0.91 -8.52 -19.34
CA ASP A 338 1.06 -7.30 -20.13
C ASP A 338 -0.21 -6.42 -20.14
N LYS A 339 -1.37 -7.02 -19.83
CA LYS A 339 -2.66 -6.31 -19.72
C LYS A 339 -2.96 -5.80 -18.31
N GLY A 340 -1.99 -5.88 -17.39
CA GLY A 340 -2.16 -5.55 -15.97
C GLY A 340 -2.61 -6.76 -15.14
N GLY A 341 -2.28 -6.75 -13.85
CA GLY A 341 -2.47 -7.91 -12.97
C GLY A 341 -1.37 -8.97 -13.16
N GLY A 342 -1.69 -10.24 -12.96
CA GLY A 342 -0.75 -11.36 -13.03
C GLY A 342 -1.30 -12.64 -12.39
N SER A 343 -0.51 -13.71 -12.46
CA SER A 343 -0.87 -15.03 -11.93
C SER A 343 0.27 -15.63 -11.12
N TRP A 344 -0.07 -16.55 -10.22
CA TRP A 344 0.92 -17.32 -9.46
C TRP A 344 1.20 -18.66 -10.14
N ASN A 345 2.48 -18.97 -10.30
CA ASN A 345 2.99 -20.28 -10.69
C ASN A 345 3.57 -20.94 -9.43
N TRP A 346 2.98 -22.03 -8.96
CA TRP A 346 3.43 -22.75 -7.75
C TRP A 346 4.31 -23.94 -8.13
N HIS A 347 5.48 -24.07 -7.49
CA HIS A 347 6.50 -25.08 -7.81
C HIS A 347 6.62 -26.19 -6.77
N LYS A 348 6.05 -26.01 -5.57
CA LYS A 348 6.08 -27.00 -4.49
C LYS A 348 4.68 -27.33 -3.99
N LYS A 349 4.43 -28.61 -3.70
CA LYS A 349 3.24 -29.03 -2.94
C LYS A 349 3.38 -28.52 -1.51
N GLN A 350 2.34 -27.89 -0.96
CA GLN A 350 2.31 -27.50 0.45
C GLN A 350 2.50 -28.74 1.34
N LYS A 351 3.26 -28.61 2.42
CA LYS A 351 3.05 -29.51 3.56
C LYS A 351 1.63 -29.24 4.05
N LYS A 352 0.75 -30.26 3.99
CA LYS A 352 -0.48 -30.24 4.80
C LYS A 352 -0.02 -30.06 6.26
N ASN A 353 -0.65 -29.13 6.95
CA ASN A 353 -0.41 -28.66 8.32
C ASN A 353 0.28 -27.28 8.33
N SER A 354 -0.25 -26.25 8.96
CA SER A 354 -1.27 -26.19 10.02
C SER A 354 -2.36 -25.19 9.65
N ILE A 355 -3.60 -25.59 9.87
CA ILE A 355 -4.67 -24.64 10.15
C ILE A 355 -4.19 -23.90 11.39
N PHE A 356 -3.70 -22.68 11.25
CA PHE A 356 -3.69 -21.76 12.38
C PHE A 356 -5.15 -21.38 12.57
N GLU A 357 -5.77 -21.98 13.59
CA GLU A 357 -7.03 -21.50 14.13
C GLU A 357 -6.80 -20.05 14.58
N PHE A 358 -7.71 -19.18 14.17
CA PHE A 358 -7.71 -17.77 14.50
C PHE A 358 -8.42 -17.52 15.83
#